data_AF-A0A8X7WV25-F1
#
_entry.id   AF-A0A8X7WV25-F1
#
_cell.length_a   1.000
_cell.length_b   1.000
_cell.length_c   1.000
_cell.angle_alpha   90.00
_cell.angle_beta   90.00
_cell.angle_gamma   90.00
#
_symmetry.space_group_name_H-M   'P 1'
#
loop_
_entity.id
_entity.type
_entity.pdbx_description
1 polymer ?
#
loop_
_entity_poly.entity_id
_entity_poly.type
_entity_poly.pdbx_seq_one_letter_code
_entity_poly.pdbx_strand_id
1 'polypeptide(L)'
;VISGFKSSKLFASNQVLPNECLSSLVELVADPNSNTSLTLQITGLLSQLVSDDETRDTLLNSCNLISALASAVHSNSSTPKAQVVLQSNVKSFYRTLITFLAHNSLTVVVFALSILTSLTFNEEVGEKIFHGKNIHQTFQLIFNIIVNGDGTLTRKYAVDLLVDLLKNPKIADYLSRLGESIAANNSYRKHTTDILVRGKPVHDSSSIMPKQCCQTYSGDGPPKSNIQNLIEKLQTGIELKEQIKDKRVSDIIDVYEQKISALALEEGRLQDLLEAKALALAQSDRLIVQYRCQRVQAEEEVRKLATLLKDAERKNEELSVLFNNQQLESERAKDDIERLYQHNRKLQIVAEEHESLKMSFSDLANTTLAQLSEVEEKRKEVIKELQDKDNLISSLQQRIVQLERNVEIKEKEKEDMEETIDILRKELSKTELARKELSIKASSLEIQKSQLEARLAEKEAMVKSQQEELNKHSHMIAMIHSLSSGKMKTDSVNLSL
;
A
#
# COMPACT_ATOMS: atom_id res chain seq x y z
N VAL A 1 13.36 23.45 5.41
CA VAL A 1 14.22 23.60 4.21
C VAL A 1 13.39 23.68 2.93
N ILE A 2 12.44 22.76 2.69
CA ILE A 2 11.60 22.75 1.47
C ILE A 2 10.52 23.87 1.47
N SER A 3 10.08 24.33 2.64
CA SER A 3 9.03 25.37 2.79
C SER A 3 9.41 26.79 2.30
N GLY A 4 10.67 27.01 1.91
CA GLY A 4 11.18 28.32 1.45
C GLY A 4 11.38 28.43 -0.07
N PHE A 5 11.18 27.35 -0.83
CA PHE A 5 11.31 27.36 -2.29
C PHE A 5 9.93 27.58 -2.94
N LYS A 6 9.91 28.31 -4.06
CA LYS A 6 8.69 28.42 -4.91
C LYS A 6 8.33 27.00 -5.39
N SER A 7 7.26 26.45 -4.83
CA SER A 7 6.70 25.11 -5.04
C SER A 7 6.49 24.76 -6.52
N SER A 8 6.22 25.77 -7.35
CA SER A 8 5.96 25.64 -8.79
C SER A 8 7.10 25.01 -9.61
N LYS A 9 8.36 25.05 -9.13
CA LYS A 9 9.50 24.45 -9.86
C LYS A 9 9.83 23.00 -9.46
N LEU A 10 9.39 22.54 -8.29
CA LEU A 10 9.69 21.19 -7.80
C LEU A 10 8.59 20.18 -8.12
N PHE A 11 7.35 20.62 -8.26
CA PHE A 11 6.17 19.78 -8.47
C PHE A 11 5.47 20.07 -9.82
N ALA A 12 6.24 20.34 -10.86
CA ALA A 12 5.69 20.45 -12.21
C ALA A 12 5.16 19.09 -12.68
N SER A 13 4.01 19.09 -13.37
CA SER A 13 3.20 17.91 -13.79
C SER A 13 3.94 16.81 -14.58
N ASN A 14 5.19 17.03 -14.93
CA ASN A 14 6.03 16.26 -15.83
C ASN A 14 7.19 15.52 -15.13
N GLN A 15 7.26 15.54 -13.79
CA GLN A 15 8.24 14.75 -13.02
C GLN A 15 7.55 13.66 -12.18
N VAL A 16 7.93 12.40 -12.41
CA VAL A 16 7.32 11.21 -11.77
C VAL A 16 7.69 11.09 -10.29
N LEU A 17 8.94 11.40 -9.94
CA LEU A 17 9.47 11.21 -8.58
C LEU A 17 8.81 12.14 -7.53
N PRO A 18 8.59 13.44 -7.80
CA PRO A 18 7.84 14.30 -6.88
C PRO A 18 6.41 13.82 -6.64
N ASN A 19 5.73 13.27 -7.65
CA ASN A 19 4.38 12.72 -7.51
C ASN A 19 4.35 11.45 -6.67
N GLU A 20 5.31 10.54 -6.85
CA GLU A 20 5.43 9.35 -5.99
C GLU A 20 5.73 9.72 -4.53
N CYS A 21 6.63 10.69 -4.29
CA CYS A 21 6.89 11.18 -2.94
C CYS A 21 5.66 11.82 -2.31
N LEU A 22 4.87 12.56 -3.07
CA LEU A 22 3.59 13.12 -2.60
C LEU A 22 2.59 12.01 -2.28
N SER A 23 2.44 11.02 -3.15
CA SER A 23 1.56 9.86 -2.92
C SER A 23 1.95 9.10 -1.64
N SER A 24 3.24 8.85 -1.40
CA SER A 24 3.70 8.21 -0.17
C SER A 24 3.47 9.08 1.08
N LEU A 25 3.66 10.40 0.98
CA LEU A 25 3.35 11.32 2.08
C LEU A 25 1.85 11.36 2.39
N VAL A 26 1.02 11.26 1.36
CA VAL A 26 -0.44 11.20 1.46
C VAL A 26 -0.90 9.89 2.11
N GLU A 27 -0.31 8.76 1.73
CA GLU A 27 -0.57 7.46 2.34
C GLU A 27 -0.18 7.43 3.83
N LEU A 28 0.96 8.06 4.17
CA LEU A 28 1.41 8.21 5.56
C LEU A 28 0.47 9.07 6.42
N VAL A 29 -0.19 10.06 5.80
CA VAL A 29 -1.21 10.90 6.46
C VAL A 29 -2.52 10.13 6.67
N ALA A 30 -2.86 9.20 5.77
CA ALA A 30 -4.05 8.37 5.89
C ALA A 30 -3.93 7.24 6.93
N ASP A 31 -2.72 6.88 7.38
CA ASP A 31 -2.50 5.84 8.39
C ASP A 31 -2.94 6.29 9.80
N PRO A 32 -3.95 5.64 10.42
CA PRO A 32 -4.44 5.96 11.75
C PRO A 32 -3.43 5.73 12.88
N ASN A 33 -2.33 5.01 12.64
CA ASN A 33 -1.27 4.76 13.63
C ASN A 33 -0.07 5.73 13.52
N SER A 34 -0.17 6.73 12.63
CA SER A 34 0.91 7.69 12.39
C SER A 34 1.11 8.66 13.57
N ASN A 35 2.36 9.10 13.78
CA ASN A 35 2.70 10.05 14.85
C ASN A 35 2.04 11.41 14.59
N THR A 36 1.20 11.85 15.52
CA THR A 36 0.42 13.11 15.43
C THR A 36 1.28 14.33 15.09
N SER A 37 2.52 14.41 15.58
CA SER A 37 3.44 15.52 15.28
C SER A 37 3.91 15.51 13.81
N LEU A 38 4.17 14.32 13.26
CA LEU A 38 4.57 14.15 11.85
C LEU A 38 3.38 14.42 10.92
N THR A 39 2.20 13.88 11.23
CA THR A 39 0.97 14.11 10.47
C THR A 39 0.65 15.60 10.35
N LEU A 40 0.87 16.37 11.43
CA LEU A 40 0.68 17.83 11.43
C LEU A 40 1.69 18.58 10.54
N GLN A 41 2.97 18.19 10.57
CA GLN A 41 3.99 18.81 9.71
C GLN A 41 3.74 18.53 8.22
N ILE A 42 3.34 17.29 7.90
CA ILE A 42 3.00 16.89 6.53
C ILE A 42 1.75 17.64 6.05
N THR A 43 0.72 17.76 6.89
CA THR A 43 -0.51 18.51 6.58
C THR A 43 -0.21 20.00 6.32
N GLY A 44 0.69 20.62 7.09
CA GLY A 44 1.12 22.01 6.87
C GLY A 44 1.84 22.22 5.54
N LEU A 45 2.72 21.28 5.15
CA LEU A 45 3.41 21.30 3.86
C LEU A 45 2.43 21.13 2.68
N LEU A 46 1.49 20.19 2.80
CA LEU A 46 0.45 19.96 1.78
C LEU A 46 -0.46 21.18 1.60
N SER A 47 -0.83 21.88 2.68
CA SER A 47 -1.61 23.13 2.61
C SER A 47 -0.88 24.25 1.85
N GLN A 48 0.44 24.35 2.05
CA GLN A 48 1.28 25.31 1.32
C GLN A 48 1.37 24.96 -0.18
N LEU A 49 1.41 23.67 -0.52
CA LEU A 49 1.45 23.18 -1.90
C LEU A 49 0.12 23.32 -2.64
N VAL A 50 -1.02 23.23 -1.94
CA VAL A 50 -2.36 23.41 -2.51
C VAL A 50 -2.69 24.88 -2.80
N SER A 51 -1.96 25.81 -2.17
CA SER A 51 -2.11 27.25 -2.36
C SER A 51 -1.55 27.75 -3.71
N ASP A 52 -0.75 26.94 -4.40
CA ASP A 52 -0.16 27.23 -5.71
C ASP A 52 -1.06 26.63 -6.82
N ASP A 53 -1.39 27.41 -7.85
CA ASP A 53 -2.43 27.06 -8.85
C ASP A 53 -2.03 25.86 -9.72
N GLU A 54 -0.75 25.75 -10.07
CA GLU A 54 -0.23 24.77 -11.04
C GLU A 54 -0.05 23.37 -10.43
N THR A 55 0.32 23.31 -9.16
CA THR A 55 0.52 22.06 -8.38
C THR A 55 -0.80 21.49 -7.87
N ARG A 56 -1.84 22.34 -7.78
CA ARG A 56 -3.17 21.97 -7.29
C ARG A 56 -3.83 20.91 -8.17
N ASP A 57 -3.88 21.12 -9.48
CA ASP A 57 -4.53 20.19 -10.40
C ASP A 57 -3.83 18.84 -10.46
N THR A 58 -2.51 18.81 -10.28
CA THR A 58 -1.72 17.57 -10.18
C THR A 58 -2.00 16.85 -8.86
N LEU A 59 -1.90 17.53 -7.72
CA LEU A 59 -2.16 16.96 -6.39
C LEU A 59 -3.60 16.44 -6.22
N LEU A 60 -4.58 17.09 -6.88
CA LEU A 60 -5.98 16.68 -6.84
C LEU A 60 -6.27 15.46 -7.72
N ASN A 61 -5.72 15.41 -8.93
CA ASN A 61 -6.03 14.34 -9.89
C ASN A 61 -5.11 13.12 -9.74
N SER A 62 -3.89 13.26 -9.20
CA SER A 62 -2.91 12.17 -9.13
C SER A 62 -2.69 11.57 -7.75
N CYS A 63 -2.95 12.29 -6.65
CA CYS A 63 -2.52 11.84 -5.32
C CYS A 63 -3.63 11.50 -4.31
N ASN A 64 -4.93 11.47 -4.65
CA ASN A 64 -6.02 11.22 -3.68
C ASN A 64 -5.91 12.08 -2.39
N LEU A 65 -5.26 13.24 -2.49
CA LEU A 65 -4.87 14.07 -1.35
C LEU A 65 -6.08 14.47 -0.50
N ILE A 66 -7.19 14.81 -1.13
CA ILE A 66 -8.40 15.22 -0.41
C ILE A 66 -9.02 14.03 0.33
N SER A 67 -8.96 12.82 -0.24
CA SER A 67 -9.45 11.61 0.43
C SER A 67 -8.60 11.27 1.65
N ALA A 68 -7.28 11.37 1.54
CA ALA A 68 -6.38 11.10 2.64
C ALA A 68 -6.40 12.19 3.72
N LEU A 69 -6.53 13.46 3.33
CA LEU A 69 -6.75 14.56 4.28
C LEU A 69 -8.10 14.41 4.98
N ALA A 70 -9.16 14.00 4.27
CA ALA A 70 -10.44 13.67 4.88
C ALA A 70 -10.29 12.53 5.89
N SER A 71 -9.60 11.45 5.52
CA SER A 71 -9.31 10.32 6.41
C SER A 71 -8.52 10.75 7.64
N ALA A 72 -7.45 11.52 7.46
CA ALA A 72 -6.60 12.02 8.54
C ALA A 72 -7.34 12.96 9.50
N VAL A 73 -8.22 13.82 8.97
CA VAL A 73 -9.05 14.71 9.78
C VAL A 73 -10.10 13.91 10.56
N HIS A 74 -10.69 12.87 9.96
CA HIS A 74 -11.67 12.00 10.62
C HIS A 74 -11.03 11.09 11.68
N SER A 75 -9.81 10.60 11.47
CA SER A 75 -9.09 9.79 12.47
C SER A 75 -8.61 10.61 13.67
N ASN A 76 -8.27 11.89 13.46
CA ASN A 76 -7.75 12.76 14.50
C ASN A 76 -8.81 13.63 15.21
N SER A 77 -10.08 13.60 14.78
CA SER A 77 -11.19 14.36 15.41
C SER A 77 -11.53 13.91 16.84
N SER A 78 -10.97 12.78 17.28
CA SER A 78 -11.26 12.17 18.60
C SER A 78 -10.44 12.75 19.76
N THR A 79 -9.51 13.69 19.52
CA THR A 79 -8.67 14.26 20.60
C THR A 79 -8.74 15.81 20.67
N PRO A 80 -9.17 16.40 21.81
CA PRO A 80 -9.35 17.85 21.96
C PRO A 80 -8.05 18.69 21.81
N LYS A 81 -6.87 18.07 21.95
CA LYS A 81 -5.57 18.74 21.83
C LYS A 81 -5.11 18.94 20.38
N ALA A 82 -5.70 18.25 19.40
CA ALA A 82 -5.37 18.39 17.97
C ALA A 82 -6.02 19.62 17.31
N GLN A 83 -7.07 20.16 17.92
CA GLN A 83 -7.83 21.32 17.43
C GLN A 83 -7.04 22.64 17.51
N VAL A 84 -5.96 22.68 18.30
CA VAL A 84 -5.15 23.89 18.57
C VAL A 84 -4.04 24.12 17.53
N VAL A 85 -3.58 23.11 16.79
CA VAL A 85 -2.37 23.23 15.94
C VAL A 85 -2.67 23.60 14.48
N LEU A 86 -3.95 23.56 14.05
CA LEU A 86 -4.37 24.11 12.75
C LEU A 86 -4.24 25.65 12.66
N GLN A 87 -4.09 26.34 13.80
CA GLN A 87 -4.37 27.78 13.95
C GLN A 87 -3.44 28.79 13.26
N SER A 88 -2.33 28.43 12.62
CA SER A 88 -1.49 29.44 11.95
C SER A 88 -1.91 29.76 10.50
N ASN A 89 -2.61 28.86 9.80
CA ASN A 89 -2.95 29.02 8.36
C ASN A 89 -4.40 28.60 7.99
N VAL A 90 -5.33 28.45 8.95
CA VAL A 90 -6.68 27.89 8.67
C VAL A 90 -7.49 28.68 7.64
N LYS A 91 -7.36 30.01 7.60
CA LYS A 91 -8.20 30.86 6.73
C LYS A 91 -7.90 30.67 5.24
N SER A 92 -6.63 30.51 4.85
CA SER A 92 -6.28 30.22 3.47
C SER A 92 -6.74 28.81 3.09
N PHE A 93 -6.59 27.85 4.00
CA PHE A 93 -7.04 26.47 3.79
C PHE A 93 -8.57 26.38 3.60
N TYR A 94 -9.36 27.06 4.44
CA TYR A 94 -10.81 27.16 4.26
C TYR A 94 -11.18 27.84 2.94
N ARG A 95 -10.48 28.92 2.55
CA ARG A 95 -10.72 29.61 1.28
C ARG A 95 -10.51 28.66 0.10
N THR A 96 -9.45 27.84 0.14
CA THR A 96 -9.17 26.86 -0.92
C THR A 96 -10.17 25.71 -0.94
N LEU A 97 -10.58 25.20 0.22
CA LEU A 97 -11.64 24.18 0.29
C LEU A 97 -12.99 24.71 -0.23
N ILE A 98 -13.33 25.96 0.05
CA ILE A 98 -14.54 26.60 -0.48
C ILE A 98 -14.45 26.75 -2.01
N THR A 99 -13.29 27.07 -2.57
CA THR A 99 -13.13 27.10 -4.03
C THR A 99 -13.32 25.72 -4.68
N PHE A 100 -13.01 24.63 -3.97
CA PHE A 100 -13.27 23.26 -4.46
C PHE A 100 -14.74 22.87 -4.50
N LEU A 101 -15.62 23.59 -3.80
CA LEU A 101 -17.06 23.34 -3.89
C LEU A 101 -17.65 23.68 -5.27
N ALA A 102 -16.92 24.47 -6.07
CA ALA A 102 -17.28 24.81 -7.45
C ALA A 102 -16.53 23.98 -8.50
N HIS A 103 -15.84 22.90 -8.10
CA HIS A 103 -15.07 22.06 -9.00
C HIS A 103 -15.96 21.16 -9.88
N ASN A 104 -15.53 20.89 -11.12
CA ASN A 104 -16.31 20.10 -12.09
C ASN A 104 -16.48 18.62 -11.69
N SER A 105 -15.56 18.08 -10.87
CA SER A 105 -15.66 16.73 -10.32
C SER A 105 -16.41 16.73 -8.98
N LEU A 106 -17.57 16.07 -8.96
CA LEU A 106 -18.40 15.89 -7.76
C LEU A 106 -17.68 15.11 -6.63
N THR A 107 -16.71 14.27 -6.99
CA THR A 107 -15.86 13.54 -6.04
C THR A 107 -14.92 14.50 -5.29
N VAL A 108 -14.35 15.48 -5.98
CA VAL A 108 -13.54 16.54 -5.33
C VAL A 108 -14.42 17.39 -4.41
N VAL A 109 -15.62 17.73 -4.88
CA VAL A 109 -16.61 18.52 -4.12
C VAL A 109 -16.99 17.81 -2.83
N VAL A 110 -17.33 16.51 -2.87
CA VAL A 110 -17.77 15.77 -1.68
C VAL A 110 -16.65 15.67 -0.65
N PHE A 111 -15.42 15.41 -1.08
CA PHE A 111 -14.29 15.34 -0.15
C PHE A 111 -13.95 16.69 0.47
N ALA A 112 -13.98 17.77 -0.32
CA ALA A 112 -13.78 19.12 0.20
C ALA A 112 -14.87 19.50 1.21
N LEU A 113 -16.13 19.13 0.93
CA LEU A 113 -17.26 19.39 1.82
C LEU A 113 -17.22 18.53 3.10
N SER A 114 -16.77 17.28 3.02
CA SER A 114 -16.54 16.41 4.18
C SER A 114 -15.48 16.99 5.12
N ILE A 115 -14.34 17.43 4.57
CA ILE A 115 -13.30 18.10 5.35
C ILE A 115 -13.83 19.38 5.99
N LEU A 116 -14.56 20.21 5.23
CA LEU A 116 -15.16 21.44 5.75
C LEU A 116 -16.11 21.14 6.90
N THR A 117 -16.98 20.14 6.75
CA THR A 117 -17.94 19.73 7.79
C THR A 117 -17.20 19.29 9.06
N SER A 118 -16.19 18.43 8.92
CA SER A 118 -15.43 17.90 10.06
C SER A 118 -14.58 18.96 10.77
N LEU A 119 -14.06 19.96 10.04
CA LEU A 119 -13.24 21.03 10.61
C LEU A 119 -14.04 22.20 11.19
N THR A 120 -15.26 22.45 10.70
CA THR A 120 -16.00 23.68 11.03
C THR A 120 -17.24 23.47 11.88
N PHE A 121 -17.53 22.22 12.29
CA PHE A 121 -18.75 21.87 13.02
C PHE A 121 -18.92 22.60 14.37
N ASN A 122 -17.83 23.14 14.93
CA ASN A 122 -17.80 23.81 16.24
C ASN A 122 -17.13 25.20 16.22
N GLU A 123 -16.87 25.79 15.04
CA GLU A 123 -16.20 27.10 14.93
C GLU A 123 -17.10 28.17 14.27
N GLU A 124 -16.91 29.44 14.62
CA GLU A 124 -17.65 30.59 14.05
C GLU A 124 -17.54 30.70 12.52
N VAL A 125 -16.53 30.08 11.91
CA VAL A 125 -16.35 30.03 10.44
C VAL A 125 -17.36 29.09 9.77
N GLY A 126 -17.75 28.00 10.43
CA GLY A 126 -18.73 27.02 9.94
C GLY A 126 -20.15 27.57 9.86
N GLU A 127 -20.48 28.54 10.70
CA GLU A 127 -21.76 29.27 10.64
C GLU A 127 -21.99 29.88 9.24
N LYS A 128 -20.96 30.28 8.47
CA LYS A 128 -21.20 30.82 7.12
C LYS A 128 -21.71 29.77 6.12
N ILE A 129 -21.36 28.49 6.31
CA ILE A 129 -21.71 27.37 5.42
C ILE A 129 -22.97 26.64 5.94
N PHE A 130 -23.11 26.50 7.25
CA PHE A 130 -24.16 25.70 7.89
C PHE A 130 -25.28 26.51 8.57
N HIS A 131 -25.25 27.84 8.50
CA HIS A 131 -26.38 28.66 8.97
C HIS A 131 -27.61 28.48 8.08
N GLY A 132 -28.79 28.59 8.68
CA GLY A 132 -30.10 28.37 8.04
C GLY A 132 -30.41 29.13 6.74
N LYS A 133 -29.60 30.13 6.34
CA LYS A 133 -29.77 30.85 5.06
C LYS A 133 -29.03 30.16 3.90
N ASN A 134 -27.89 29.52 4.18
CA ASN A 134 -27.02 28.91 3.16
C ASN A 134 -27.08 27.37 3.19
N ILE A 135 -27.59 26.78 4.28
CA ILE A 135 -27.71 25.32 4.44
C ILE A 135 -28.51 24.66 3.30
N HIS A 136 -29.46 25.38 2.71
CA HIS A 136 -30.22 24.92 1.54
C HIS A 136 -29.30 24.59 0.34
N GLN A 137 -28.29 25.43 0.08
CA GLN A 137 -27.31 25.20 -1.00
C GLN A 137 -26.43 24.00 -0.67
N THR A 138 -26.05 23.84 0.59
CA THR A 138 -25.28 22.68 1.07
C THR A 138 -26.07 21.38 0.89
N PHE A 139 -27.36 21.35 1.26
CA PHE A 139 -28.22 20.18 1.01
C PHE A 139 -28.43 19.93 -0.48
N GLN A 140 -28.63 20.97 -1.28
CA GLN A 140 -28.75 20.82 -2.73
C GLN A 140 -27.47 20.22 -3.34
N LEU A 141 -26.29 20.65 -2.87
CA LEU A 141 -25.01 20.11 -3.30
C LEU A 141 -24.85 18.63 -2.90
N ILE A 142 -25.16 18.28 -1.64
CA ILE A 142 -25.11 16.91 -1.14
C ILE A 142 -26.07 16.00 -1.92
N PHE A 143 -27.32 16.42 -2.10
CA PHE A 143 -28.29 15.64 -2.88
C PHE A 143 -27.90 15.53 -4.36
N ASN A 144 -27.33 16.58 -4.94
CA ASN A 144 -26.80 16.53 -6.29
C ASN A 144 -25.68 15.47 -6.41
N ILE A 145 -24.80 15.37 -5.41
CA ILE A 145 -23.73 14.36 -5.39
C ILE A 145 -24.30 12.95 -5.15
N ILE A 146 -25.31 12.78 -4.29
CA ILE A 146 -25.94 11.48 -4.04
C ILE A 146 -26.63 10.96 -5.31
N VAL A 147 -27.34 11.83 -6.03
CA VAL A 147 -28.13 11.45 -7.21
C VAL A 147 -27.27 11.38 -8.47
N ASN A 148 -26.43 12.38 -8.71
CA ASN A 148 -25.67 12.56 -9.96
C ASN A 148 -24.17 12.23 -9.81
N GLY A 149 -23.71 11.82 -8.63
CA GLY A 149 -22.31 11.48 -8.40
C GLY A 149 -21.87 10.24 -9.18
N ASP A 150 -20.69 10.34 -9.80
CA ASP A 150 -20.03 9.24 -10.49
C ASP A 150 -19.33 8.33 -9.48
N GLY A 151 -19.62 7.03 -9.56
CA GLY A 151 -18.98 5.98 -8.77
C GLY A 151 -19.59 5.76 -7.37
N THR A 152 -19.46 4.51 -6.90
CA THR A 152 -19.97 4.05 -5.60
C THR A 152 -19.29 4.78 -4.43
N LEU A 153 -18.02 5.14 -4.57
CA LEU A 153 -17.23 5.82 -3.53
C LEU A 153 -17.79 7.22 -3.24
N THR A 154 -18.00 8.02 -4.28
CA THR A 154 -18.54 9.39 -4.17
C THR A 154 -19.89 9.41 -3.45
N ARG A 155 -20.78 8.46 -3.80
CA ARG A 155 -22.10 8.34 -3.16
C ARG A 155 -21.98 7.88 -1.70
N LYS A 156 -21.09 6.94 -1.39
CA LYS A 156 -20.82 6.49 -0.02
C LYS A 156 -20.41 7.67 0.88
N TYR A 157 -19.41 8.46 0.45
CA TYR A 157 -18.96 9.63 1.21
C TYR A 157 -20.05 10.70 1.35
N ALA A 158 -20.89 10.89 0.32
CA ALA A 158 -22.00 11.84 0.40
C ALA A 158 -23.09 11.40 1.40
N VAL A 159 -23.37 10.09 1.47
CA VAL A 159 -24.30 9.51 2.46
C VAL A 159 -23.71 9.62 3.86
N ASP A 160 -22.45 9.23 4.05
CA ASP A 160 -21.75 9.33 5.35
C ASP A 160 -21.75 10.78 5.85
N LEU A 161 -21.45 11.74 4.96
CA LEU A 161 -21.51 13.17 5.24
C LEU A 161 -22.90 13.65 5.66
N LEU A 162 -23.95 13.20 4.96
CA LEU A 162 -25.33 13.56 5.31
C LEU A 162 -25.71 13.00 6.68
N VAL A 163 -25.33 11.75 6.98
CA VAL A 163 -25.55 11.14 8.29
C VAL A 163 -24.83 11.92 9.39
N ASP A 164 -23.58 12.32 9.17
CA ASP A 164 -22.81 13.11 10.13
C ASP A 164 -23.40 14.50 10.37
N LEU A 165 -23.89 15.17 9.32
CA LEU A 165 -24.60 16.45 9.44
C LEU A 165 -25.89 16.33 10.26
N LEU A 166 -26.63 15.24 10.09
CA LEU A 166 -27.89 15.00 10.81
C LEU A 166 -27.72 14.63 12.28
N LYS A 167 -26.50 14.33 12.73
CA LYS A 167 -26.19 14.22 14.16
C LYS A 167 -26.37 15.55 14.91
N ASN A 168 -26.32 16.69 14.21
CA ASN A 168 -26.61 17.99 14.81
C ASN A 168 -28.11 18.32 14.73
N PRO A 169 -28.78 18.51 15.88
CA PRO A 169 -30.23 18.69 15.93
C PRO A 169 -30.71 19.96 15.22
N LYS A 170 -29.88 21.02 15.15
CA LYS A 170 -30.23 22.26 14.42
C LYS A 170 -30.28 22.03 12.91
N ILE A 171 -29.33 21.26 12.39
CA ILE A 171 -29.23 20.94 10.95
C ILE A 171 -30.35 19.98 10.54
N ALA A 172 -30.67 19.00 11.40
CA ALA A 172 -31.80 18.10 11.20
C ALA A 172 -33.14 18.85 11.13
N ASP A 173 -33.36 19.84 12.01
CA ASP A 173 -34.56 20.69 11.96
C ASP A 173 -34.65 21.50 10.65
N TYR A 174 -33.52 22.04 10.15
CA TYR A 174 -33.50 22.72 8.85
C TYR A 174 -33.87 21.79 7.68
N LEU A 175 -33.43 20.53 7.69
CA LEU A 175 -33.78 19.56 6.65
C LEU A 175 -35.27 19.18 6.71
N SER A 176 -35.82 18.99 7.89
CA SER A 176 -37.25 18.68 8.08
C SER A 176 -38.14 19.79 7.54
N ARG A 177 -37.83 21.06 7.86
CA ARG A 177 -38.56 22.22 7.35
C ARG A 177 -38.44 22.38 5.83
N LEU A 178 -37.29 22.03 5.26
CA LEU A 178 -37.07 21.99 3.82
C LEU A 178 -37.97 20.93 3.16
N GLY A 179 -38.05 19.73 3.75
CA GLY A 179 -38.94 18.67 3.32
C GLY A 179 -40.43 19.05 3.38
N GLU A 180 -40.87 19.66 4.47
CA GLU A 180 -42.24 20.18 4.63
C GLU A 180 -42.56 21.25 3.59
N SER A 181 -41.63 22.18 3.32
CA SER A 181 -41.81 23.21 2.30
C SER A 181 -41.92 22.62 0.89
N ILE A 182 -41.16 21.56 0.57
CA ILE A 182 -41.26 20.87 -0.72
C ILE A 182 -42.57 20.09 -0.82
N ALA A 183 -42.98 19.40 0.24
CA ALA A 183 -44.24 18.67 0.29
C ALA A 183 -45.45 19.61 0.14
N ALA A 184 -45.41 20.78 0.79
CA ALA A 184 -46.40 21.83 0.65
C ALA A 184 -46.44 22.39 -0.78
N ASN A 185 -45.28 22.64 -1.40
CA ASN A 185 -45.20 23.15 -2.78
C ASN A 185 -45.68 22.11 -3.81
N ASN A 186 -45.37 20.83 -3.62
CA ASN A 186 -45.87 19.74 -4.45
C ASN A 186 -47.38 19.56 -4.31
N SER A 187 -47.92 19.73 -3.10
CA SER A 187 -49.36 19.71 -2.83
C SER A 187 -50.06 20.89 -3.52
N TYR A 188 -49.46 22.08 -3.49
CA TYR A 188 -49.96 23.27 -4.20
C TYR A 188 -49.97 23.07 -5.72
N ARG A 189 -48.89 22.52 -6.31
CA ARG A 189 -48.85 22.17 -7.74
C ARG A 189 -49.93 21.16 -8.12
N LYS A 190 -50.19 20.17 -7.25
CA LYS A 190 -51.24 19.15 -7.45
C LYS A 190 -52.65 19.75 -7.41
N HIS A 191 -52.92 20.66 -6.47
CA HIS A 191 -54.17 21.42 -6.43
C HIS A 191 -54.36 22.33 -7.65
N THR A 192 -53.28 22.90 -8.20
CA THR A 192 -53.35 23.74 -9.41
C THR A 192 -53.69 22.92 -10.66
N THR A 193 -53.26 21.65 -10.73
CA THR A 193 -53.65 20.71 -11.80
C THR A 193 -55.05 20.12 -11.62
N ASP A 194 -55.50 19.89 -10.38
CA ASP A 194 -56.82 19.32 -10.10
C ASP A 194 -57.97 20.33 -10.29
N ILE A 195 -57.70 21.63 -10.10
CA ILE A 195 -58.69 22.71 -10.33
C ILE A 195 -59.05 22.86 -11.82
N LEU A 196 -58.18 22.45 -12.75
CA LEU A 196 -58.48 22.50 -14.19
C LEU A 196 -59.33 21.31 -14.68
N VAL A 197 -59.50 20.25 -13.88
CA VAL A 197 -60.10 18.97 -14.33
C VAL A 197 -61.50 18.74 -13.74
N ARG A 198 -61.91 19.43 -12.66
CA ARG A 198 -63.22 19.14 -12.02
C ARG A 198 -64.20 20.31 -12.07
N GLY A 199 -64.93 20.38 -13.17
CA GLY A 199 -66.14 21.19 -13.28
C GLY A 199 -67.35 20.59 -12.53
N LYS A 200 -67.91 21.43 -11.65
CA LYS A 200 -69.27 21.48 -11.06
C LYS A 200 -69.66 20.61 -9.83
N PRO A 201 -70.40 21.23 -8.87
CA PRO A 201 -70.99 20.58 -7.69
C PRO A 201 -72.45 20.17 -7.92
N VAL A 202 -72.95 19.22 -7.11
CA VAL A 202 -74.39 18.96 -6.95
C VAL A 202 -74.70 18.91 -5.45
N HIS A 203 -75.62 19.79 -5.06
CA HIS A 203 -76.35 19.81 -3.80
C HIS A 203 -77.02 18.46 -3.54
N ASP A 204 -77.06 18.01 -2.28
CA ASP A 204 -78.34 17.53 -1.77
C ASP A 204 -78.47 17.69 -0.25
N SER A 205 -79.67 18.14 0.13
CA SER A 205 -80.09 18.52 1.47
C SER A 205 -81.08 17.48 1.96
N SER A 206 -80.94 16.97 3.18
CA SER A 206 -82.11 16.68 4.03
C SER A 206 -81.71 16.33 5.46
N SER A 207 -82.02 17.26 6.36
CA SER A 207 -82.12 17.11 7.81
C SER A 207 -83.47 16.50 8.20
N ILE A 208 -83.52 15.54 9.13
CA ILE A 208 -84.73 15.23 9.92
C ILE A 208 -84.33 15.05 11.39
N MET A 209 -84.97 15.85 12.25
CA MET A 209 -84.91 15.80 13.72
C MET A 209 -85.71 14.62 14.29
N PRO A 210 -85.43 14.16 15.52
CA PRO A 210 -86.40 13.42 16.33
C PRO A 210 -87.14 14.38 17.27
N LYS A 211 -88.48 14.36 17.23
CA LYS A 211 -89.35 15.07 18.18
C LYS A 211 -89.91 14.08 19.21
N GLN A 212 -89.68 14.42 20.47
CA GLN A 212 -90.14 13.76 21.68
C GLN A 212 -91.48 14.37 22.15
N CYS A 213 -92.43 13.55 22.62
CA CYS A 213 -93.53 13.90 23.54
C CYS A 213 -94.21 12.57 23.98
N CYS A 214 -94.10 12.12 25.23
CA CYS A 214 -94.99 12.39 26.39
C CYS A 214 -96.42 11.88 26.15
N GLN A 215 -96.85 10.78 26.78
CA GLN A 215 -97.37 10.61 28.16
C GLN A 215 -98.90 10.82 28.30
N THR A 216 -99.51 9.79 28.88
CA THR A 216 -100.69 9.73 29.80
C THR A 216 -102.05 10.21 29.31
N TYR A 217 -103.02 9.28 29.32
CA TYR A 217 -104.32 9.50 29.97
C TYR A 217 -104.81 8.19 30.60
N SER A 218 -104.76 8.15 31.93
CA SER A 218 -105.54 7.27 32.79
C SER A 218 -106.91 7.93 32.99
N GLY A 219 -107.97 7.25 32.55
CA GLY A 219 -109.36 7.68 32.71
C GLY A 219 -110.09 6.78 33.70
N ASP A 220 -110.60 7.42 34.73
CA ASP A 220 -111.17 6.90 35.98
C ASP A 220 -112.56 6.26 35.82
N GLY A 221 -112.89 5.33 36.73
CA GLY A 221 -114.14 4.57 36.76
C GLY A 221 -115.36 5.36 37.29
N PRO A 222 -116.59 4.85 37.13
CA PRO A 222 -117.82 5.64 37.20
C PRO A 222 -118.40 5.74 38.63
N PRO A 223 -119.11 6.83 38.99
CA PRO A 223 -119.90 6.88 40.22
C PRO A 223 -121.24 6.16 40.07
N LYS A 224 -121.44 5.18 40.96
CA LYS A 224 -122.53 4.21 41.08
C LYS A 224 -123.93 4.79 41.44
N SER A 225 -124.16 6.10 41.36
CA SER A 225 -125.46 6.70 41.75
C SER A 225 -126.48 6.80 40.62
N ASN A 226 -126.05 6.70 39.36
CA ASN A 226 -126.97 6.68 38.21
C ASN A 226 -127.47 5.27 37.88
N ILE A 227 -126.77 4.22 38.30
CA ILE A 227 -127.14 2.83 38.02
C ILE A 227 -128.39 2.44 38.83
N GLN A 228 -128.53 2.92 40.07
CA GLN A 228 -129.71 2.61 40.90
C GLN A 228 -131.00 3.29 40.36
N ASN A 229 -130.90 4.54 39.91
CA ASN A 229 -131.99 5.26 39.24
C ASN A 229 -132.33 4.66 37.86
N LEU A 230 -131.35 4.06 37.18
CA LEU A 230 -131.57 3.35 35.92
C LEU A 230 -132.20 1.97 36.14
N ILE A 231 -131.85 1.26 37.22
CA ILE A 231 -132.47 -0.01 37.61
C ILE A 231 -133.95 0.21 37.96
N GLU A 232 -134.28 1.26 38.71
CA GLU A 232 -135.67 1.57 39.08
C GLU A 232 -136.52 1.98 37.86
N LYS A 233 -135.94 2.72 36.89
CA LYS A 233 -136.57 3.05 35.60
C LYS A 233 -136.66 1.87 34.63
N LEU A 234 -135.70 0.94 34.66
CA LEU A 234 -135.75 -0.28 33.87
C LEU A 234 -136.76 -1.26 34.45
N GLN A 235 -136.87 -1.38 35.77
CA GLN A 235 -137.87 -2.24 36.42
C GLN A 235 -139.30 -1.72 36.19
N THR A 236 -139.53 -0.41 36.28
CA THR A 236 -140.84 0.19 35.92
C THR A 236 -141.13 0.18 34.42
N GLY A 237 -140.10 0.24 33.57
CA GLY A 237 -140.24 0.05 32.11
C GLY A 237 -140.48 -1.40 31.68
N ILE A 238 -140.00 -2.39 32.43
CA ILE A 238 -140.20 -3.82 32.17
C ILE A 238 -141.65 -4.24 32.47
N GLU A 239 -142.32 -3.64 33.46
CA GLU A 239 -143.75 -3.89 33.73
C GLU A 239 -144.69 -3.42 32.59
N LEU A 240 -144.26 -2.43 31.78
CA LEU A 240 -144.98 -2.02 30.55
C LEU A 240 -144.76 -2.99 29.37
N LYS A 241 -143.77 -3.89 29.45
CA LYS A 241 -143.48 -4.87 28.40
C LYS A 241 -144.53 -6.00 28.32
N GLU A 242 -145.31 -6.23 29.37
CA GLU A 242 -146.39 -7.25 29.34
C GLU A 242 -147.69 -6.76 28.68
N GLN A 243 -147.92 -5.45 28.55
CA GLN A 243 -149.18 -4.90 28.04
C GLN A 243 -149.13 -4.32 26.62
N ILE A 244 -147.94 -4.13 26.03
CA ILE A 244 -147.81 -3.70 24.63
C ILE A 244 -147.60 -4.94 23.74
N LYS A 245 -148.67 -5.73 23.56
CA LYS A 245 -148.78 -6.70 22.46
C LYS A 245 -149.32 -6.01 21.20
N ASP A 246 -148.77 -4.84 20.83
CA ASP A 246 -149.02 -4.29 19.49
C ASP A 246 -148.05 -4.98 18.53
N LYS A 247 -148.59 -5.92 17.73
CA LYS A 247 -147.83 -6.71 16.77
C LYS A 247 -146.93 -5.83 15.90
N ARG A 248 -147.39 -4.62 15.53
CA ARG A 248 -146.64 -3.67 14.69
C ARG A 248 -145.41 -3.09 15.38
N VAL A 249 -145.48 -2.81 16.68
CA VAL A 249 -144.34 -2.28 17.45
C VAL A 249 -143.31 -3.38 17.69
N SER A 250 -143.76 -4.61 17.94
CA SER A 250 -142.89 -5.79 18.02
C SER A 250 -142.16 -6.03 16.69
N ASP A 251 -142.87 -6.02 15.56
CA ASP A 251 -142.27 -6.23 14.23
C ASP A 251 -141.20 -5.17 13.90
N ILE A 252 -141.41 -3.91 14.29
CA ILE A 252 -140.42 -2.83 14.11
C ILE A 252 -139.21 -3.05 15.01
N ILE A 253 -139.42 -3.42 16.27
CA ILE A 253 -138.33 -3.74 17.22
C ILE A 253 -137.52 -4.93 16.69
N ASP A 254 -138.16 -5.98 16.20
CA ASP A 254 -137.51 -7.16 15.63
C ASP A 254 -136.63 -6.81 14.42
N VAL A 255 -137.08 -5.88 13.55
CA VAL A 255 -136.29 -5.38 12.40
C VAL A 255 -135.05 -4.60 12.86
N TYR A 256 -135.17 -3.73 13.87
CA TYR A 256 -134.03 -3.01 14.42
C TYR A 256 -133.07 -3.94 15.18
N GLU A 257 -133.59 -4.92 15.91
CA GLU A 257 -132.80 -5.93 16.62
C GLU A 257 -132.03 -6.82 15.64
N GLN A 258 -132.66 -7.24 14.53
CA GLN A 258 -131.95 -7.89 13.42
C GLN A 258 -130.87 -7.01 12.81
N LYS A 259 -131.13 -5.71 12.61
CA LYS A 259 -130.15 -4.79 12.03
C LYS A 259 -128.99 -4.50 12.96
N ILE A 260 -129.24 -4.36 14.27
CA ILE A 260 -128.20 -4.24 15.30
C ILE A 260 -127.37 -5.52 15.34
N SER A 261 -128.01 -6.69 15.30
CA SER A 261 -127.31 -7.98 15.27
C SER A 261 -126.46 -8.16 14.01
N ALA A 262 -126.97 -7.74 12.85
CA ALA A 262 -126.23 -7.76 11.59
C ALA A 262 -125.04 -6.78 11.61
N LEU A 263 -125.20 -5.59 12.20
CA LEU A 263 -124.11 -4.62 12.39
C LEU A 263 -123.07 -5.12 13.38
N ALA A 264 -123.47 -5.76 14.48
CA ALA A 264 -122.56 -6.37 15.44
C ALA A 264 -121.76 -7.54 14.81
N LEU A 265 -122.40 -8.32 13.94
CA LEU A 265 -121.72 -9.36 13.17
C LEU A 265 -120.71 -8.76 12.17
N GLU A 266 -121.08 -7.69 11.44
CA GLU A 266 -120.17 -6.96 10.54
C GLU A 266 -119.00 -6.31 11.29
N GLU A 267 -119.27 -5.72 12.46
CA GLU A 267 -118.24 -5.16 13.35
C GLU A 267 -117.26 -6.25 13.80
N GLY A 268 -117.77 -7.41 14.26
CA GLY A 268 -116.94 -8.56 14.60
C GLY A 268 -116.08 -9.03 13.42
N ARG A 269 -116.68 -9.17 12.23
CA ARG A 269 -115.95 -9.54 11.00
C ARG A 269 -114.86 -8.53 10.62
N LEU A 270 -115.13 -7.24 10.78
CA LEU A 270 -114.14 -6.18 10.52
C LEU A 270 -113.02 -6.18 11.57
N GLN A 271 -113.34 -6.45 12.84
CA GLN A 271 -112.38 -6.60 13.92
C GLN A 271 -111.42 -7.77 13.64
N ASP A 272 -111.96 -8.93 13.25
CA ASP A 272 -111.17 -10.11 12.87
C ASP A 272 -110.24 -9.82 11.68
N LEU A 273 -110.75 -9.10 10.67
CA LEU A 273 -109.96 -8.69 9.51
C LEU A 273 -108.85 -7.69 9.88
N LEU A 274 -109.13 -6.75 10.78
CA LEU A 274 -108.15 -5.80 11.31
C LEU A 274 -107.04 -6.54 12.07
N GLU A 275 -107.41 -7.48 12.94
CA GLU A 275 -106.48 -8.29 13.71
C GLU A 275 -105.61 -9.16 12.78
N ALA A 276 -106.22 -9.83 11.80
CA ALA A 276 -105.48 -10.60 10.79
C ALA A 276 -104.49 -9.74 10.00
N LYS A 277 -104.87 -8.52 9.60
CA LYS A 277 -103.97 -7.57 8.94
C LYS A 277 -102.85 -7.08 9.84
N ALA A 278 -103.13 -6.80 11.12
CA ALA A 278 -102.12 -6.41 12.09
C ALA A 278 -101.08 -7.52 12.30
N LEU A 279 -101.52 -8.78 12.41
CA LEU A 279 -100.66 -9.95 12.49
C LEU A 279 -99.82 -10.15 11.22
N ALA A 280 -100.43 -10.04 10.04
CA ALA A 280 -99.71 -10.15 8.77
C ALA A 280 -98.66 -9.03 8.60
N LEU A 281 -98.99 -7.80 9.03
CA LEU A 281 -98.05 -6.67 9.02
C LEU A 281 -96.88 -6.93 9.99
N ALA A 282 -97.16 -7.37 11.22
CA ALA A 282 -96.12 -7.72 12.19
C ALA A 282 -95.19 -8.84 11.70
N GLN A 283 -95.72 -9.84 10.99
CA GLN A 283 -94.92 -10.89 10.36
C GLN A 283 -94.04 -10.33 9.23
N SER A 284 -94.58 -9.44 8.38
CA SER A 284 -93.83 -8.75 7.34
C SER A 284 -92.69 -7.91 7.92
N ASP A 285 -92.97 -7.12 8.96
CA ASP A 285 -91.96 -6.28 9.62
C ASP A 285 -90.84 -7.13 10.24
N ARG A 286 -91.19 -8.27 10.85
CA ARG A 286 -90.20 -9.23 11.36
C ARG A 286 -89.28 -9.75 10.25
N LEU A 287 -89.84 -10.12 9.09
CA LEU A 287 -89.07 -10.55 7.93
C LEU A 287 -88.16 -9.44 7.39
N ILE A 288 -88.66 -8.20 7.30
CA ILE A 288 -87.87 -7.04 6.87
C ILE A 288 -86.67 -6.83 7.80
N VAL A 289 -86.87 -6.87 9.11
CA VAL A 289 -85.78 -6.74 10.09
C VAL A 289 -84.77 -7.88 9.95
N GLN A 290 -85.24 -9.12 9.76
CA GLN A 290 -84.36 -10.26 9.54
C GLN A 290 -83.50 -10.10 8.28
N TYR A 291 -84.09 -9.74 7.14
CA TYR A 291 -83.34 -9.52 5.90
C TYR A 291 -82.37 -8.34 5.99
N ARG A 292 -82.75 -7.26 6.68
CA ARG A 292 -81.85 -6.13 6.93
C ARG A 292 -80.64 -6.55 7.77
N CYS A 293 -80.87 -7.33 8.83
CA CYS A 293 -79.80 -7.86 9.67
C CYS A 293 -78.86 -8.79 8.88
N GLN A 294 -79.42 -9.72 8.10
CA GLN A 294 -78.63 -10.61 7.23
C GLN A 294 -77.80 -9.84 6.22
N ARG A 295 -78.36 -8.79 5.61
CA ARG A 295 -77.62 -7.95 4.66
C ARG A 295 -76.46 -7.22 5.34
N VAL A 296 -76.68 -6.63 6.51
CA VAL A 296 -75.62 -5.96 7.29
C VAL A 296 -74.52 -6.95 7.69
N GLN A 297 -74.89 -8.16 8.10
CA GLN A 297 -73.92 -9.23 8.40
C GLN A 297 -73.10 -9.62 7.16
N ALA A 298 -73.75 -9.80 6.01
CA ALA A 298 -73.05 -10.11 4.77
C ALA A 298 -72.08 -8.98 4.35
N GLU A 299 -72.51 -7.72 4.48
CA GLU A 299 -71.66 -6.55 4.21
C GLU A 299 -70.45 -6.47 5.16
N GLU A 300 -70.63 -6.88 6.42
CA GLU A 300 -69.53 -6.97 7.40
C GLU A 300 -68.52 -8.06 7.03
N GLU A 301 -68.99 -9.25 6.65
CA GLU A 301 -68.12 -10.35 6.22
C GLU A 301 -67.36 -10.01 4.93
N VAL A 302 -68.00 -9.34 3.97
CA VAL A 302 -67.31 -8.82 2.77
C VAL A 302 -66.22 -7.83 3.15
N ARG A 303 -66.47 -6.92 4.10
CA ARG A 303 -65.43 -5.99 4.59
C ARG A 303 -64.27 -6.71 5.26
N LYS A 304 -64.52 -7.73 6.08
CA LYS A 304 -63.45 -8.56 6.68
C LYS A 304 -62.63 -9.28 5.62
N LEU A 305 -63.28 -9.94 4.65
CA LEU A 305 -62.59 -10.63 3.56
C LEU A 305 -61.76 -9.67 2.71
N ALA A 306 -62.28 -8.47 2.42
CA ALA A 306 -61.54 -7.44 1.69
C ALA A 306 -60.28 -6.99 2.45
N THR A 307 -60.35 -6.83 3.78
CA THR A 307 -59.16 -6.51 4.59
C THR A 307 -58.13 -7.64 4.58
N LEU A 308 -58.57 -8.89 4.72
CA LEU A 308 -57.68 -10.05 4.67
C LEU A 308 -57.01 -10.20 3.31
N LEU A 309 -57.73 -9.98 2.22
CA LEU A 309 -57.19 -10.03 0.86
C LEU A 309 -56.13 -8.94 0.67
N LYS A 310 -56.40 -7.70 1.09
CA LYS A 310 -55.44 -6.59 1.03
C LYS A 310 -54.17 -6.87 1.84
N ASP A 311 -54.29 -7.50 3.00
CA ASP A 311 -53.13 -7.88 3.81
C ASP A 311 -52.35 -9.05 3.20
N ALA A 312 -53.04 -10.01 2.57
CA ALA A 312 -52.40 -11.11 1.83
C ALA A 312 -51.64 -10.59 0.60
N GLU A 313 -52.22 -9.67 -0.16
CA GLU A 313 -51.57 -9.01 -1.30
C GLU A 313 -50.32 -8.25 -0.86
N ARG A 314 -50.41 -7.44 0.20
CA ARG A 314 -49.26 -6.72 0.76
C ARG A 314 -48.13 -7.67 1.18
N LYS A 315 -48.45 -8.76 1.88
CA LYS A 315 -47.45 -9.77 2.27
C LYS A 315 -46.81 -10.44 1.06
N ASN A 316 -47.58 -10.68 0.00
CA ASN A 316 -47.04 -11.28 -1.22
C ASN A 316 -46.07 -10.33 -1.94
N GLU A 317 -46.39 -9.03 -1.99
CA GLU A 317 -45.50 -7.99 -2.50
C GLU A 317 -44.20 -7.89 -1.66
N GLU A 318 -44.32 -7.87 -0.33
CA GLU A 318 -43.17 -7.84 0.59
C GLU A 318 -42.27 -9.07 0.39
N LEU A 319 -42.85 -10.27 0.31
CA LEU A 319 -42.10 -11.51 0.05
C LEU A 319 -41.43 -11.50 -1.32
N SER A 320 -42.09 -10.97 -2.35
CA SER A 320 -41.51 -10.85 -3.69
C SER A 320 -40.29 -9.93 -3.70
N VAL A 321 -40.36 -8.78 -2.99
CA VAL A 321 -39.23 -7.87 -2.84
C VAL A 321 -38.07 -8.53 -2.09
N LEU A 322 -38.35 -9.21 -0.97
CA LEU A 322 -37.32 -9.93 -0.21
C LEU A 322 -36.65 -11.03 -1.04
N PHE A 323 -37.44 -11.80 -1.80
CA PHE A 323 -36.92 -12.84 -2.68
C PHE A 323 -36.01 -12.27 -3.77
N ASN A 324 -36.43 -11.19 -4.44
CA ASN A 324 -35.62 -10.53 -5.46
C ASN A 324 -34.33 -9.95 -4.89
N ASN A 325 -34.38 -9.36 -3.69
CA ASN A 325 -33.20 -8.86 -2.99
C ASN A 325 -32.23 -10.01 -2.65
N GLN A 326 -32.75 -11.13 -2.13
CA GLN A 326 -31.94 -12.30 -1.82
C GLN A 326 -31.33 -12.93 -3.08
N GLN A 327 -32.05 -12.93 -4.20
CA GLN A 327 -31.53 -13.36 -5.49
C GLN A 327 -30.39 -12.47 -5.96
N LEU A 328 -30.56 -11.14 -5.89
CA LEU A 328 -29.53 -10.18 -6.26
C LEU A 328 -28.28 -10.30 -5.37
N GLU A 329 -28.46 -10.53 -4.07
CA GLU A 329 -27.35 -10.80 -3.15
C GLU A 329 -26.64 -12.12 -3.48
N SER A 330 -27.39 -13.16 -3.85
CA SER A 330 -26.82 -14.43 -4.30
C SER A 330 -26.00 -14.27 -5.58
N GLU A 331 -26.46 -13.48 -6.54
CA GLU A 331 -25.73 -13.18 -7.77
C GLU A 331 -24.45 -12.38 -7.48
N ARG A 332 -24.52 -11.35 -6.64
CA ARG A 332 -23.32 -10.60 -6.21
C ARG A 332 -22.29 -11.49 -5.51
N ALA A 333 -22.75 -12.37 -4.62
CA ALA A 333 -21.86 -13.30 -3.93
C ALA A 333 -21.20 -14.29 -4.90
N LYS A 334 -21.92 -14.76 -5.93
CA LYS A 334 -21.35 -15.61 -6.98
C LYS A 334 -20.26 -14.87 -7.77
N ASP A 335 -20.51 -13.63 -8.18
CA ASP A 335 -19.54 -12.81 -8.89
C ASP A 335 -18.27 -12.57 -8.05
N ASP A 336 -18.43 -12.29 -6.75
CA ASP A 336 -17.31 -12.09 -5.84
C ASP A 336 -16.48 -13.38 -5.66
N ILE A 337 -17.15 -14.54 -5.51
CA ILE A 337 -16.49 -15.84 -5.47
C ILE A 337 -15.71 -16.10 -6.75
N GLU A 338 -16.27 -15.81 -7.93
CA GLU A 338 -15.59 -16.00 -9.21
C GLU A 338 -14.35 -15.10 -9.34
N ARG A 339 -14.45 -13.82 -8.95
CA ARG A 339 -13.30 -12.91 -8.91
C ARG A 339 -12.21 -13.42 -7.96
N LEU A 340 -12.59 -13.96 -6.80
CA LEU A 340 -11.64 -14.54 -5.85
C LEU A 340 -10.94 -15.78 -6.43
N TYR A 341 -11.66 -16.65 -7.14
CA TYR A 341 -11.06 -17.79 -7.86
C TYR A 341 -10.07 -17.33 -8.93
N GLN A 342 -10.41 -16.30 -9.71
CA GLN A 342 -9.52 -15.74 -10.71
C GLN A 342 -8.26 -15.13 -10.07
N HIS A 343 -8.40 -14.43 -8.95
CA HIS A 343 -7.27 -13.88 -8.20
C HIS A 343 -6.38 -15.00 -7.63
N ASN A 344 -6.98 -16.04 -7.07
CA ASN A 344 -6.26 -17.19 -6.55
C ASN A 344 -5.46 -17.91 -7.65
N ARG A 345 -6.03 -18.03 -8.86
CA ARG A 345 -5.33 -18.58 -10.02
C ARG A 345 -4.14 -17.71 -10.45
N LYS A 346 -4.25 -16.39 -10.40
CA LYS A 346 -3.12 -15.48 -10.68
C LYS A 346 -2.01 -15.63 -9.62
N LEU A 347 -2.38 -15.71 -8.34
CA LEU A 347 -1.44 -15.95 -7.25
C LEU A 347 -0.71 -17.29 -7.40
N GLN A 348 -1.41 -18.34 -7.82
CA GLN A 348 -0.83 -19.64 -8.10
C GLN A 348 0.27 -19.55 -9.18
N ILE A 349 0.00 -18.85 -10.29
CA ILE A 349 0.97 -18.64 -11.37
C ILE A 349 2.21 -17.89 -10.85
N VAL A 350 2.01 -16.80 -10.11
CA VAL A 350 3.13 -16.03 -9.54
C VAL A 350 3.96 -16.87 -8.56
N ALA A 351 3.32 -17.73 -7.76
CA ALA A 351 4.01 -18.62 -6.86
C ALA A 351 4.86 -19.67 -7.61
N GLU A 352 4.34 -20.23 -8.70
CA GLU A 352 5.06 -21.17 -9.58
C GLU A 352 6.25 -20.49 -10.28
N GLU A 353 6.07 -19.27 -10.78
CA GLU A 353 7.14 -18.45 -11.37
C GLU A 353 8.24 -18.13 -10.35
N HIS A 354 7.85 -17.76 -9.12
CA HIS A 354 8.80 -17.49 -8.05
C HIS A 354 9.61 -18.74 -7.66
N GLU A 355 8.97 -19.91 -7.60
CA GLU A 355 9.69 -21.16 -7.31
C GLU A 355 10.64 -21.53 -8.46
N SER A 356 10.21 -21.39 -9.71
CA SER A 356 11.07 -21.59 -10.88
C SER A 356 12.28 -20.65 -10.87
N LEU A 357 12.07 -19.36 -10.57
CA LEU A 357 13.15 -18.38 -10.47
C LEU A 357 14.11 -18.72 -9.33
N LYS A 358 13.59 -19.12 -8.16
CA LYS A 358 14.39 -19.54 -7.01
C LYS A 358 15.27 -20.75 -7.34
N MET A 359 14.74 -21.74 -8.06
CA MET A 359 15.52 -22.88 -8.54
C MET A 359 16.64 -22.42 -9.48
N SER A 360 16.34 -21.57 -10.47
CA SER A 360 17.36 -21.06 -11.39
C SER A 360 18.47 -20.25 -10.69
N PHE A 361 18.10 -19.47 -9.67
CA PHE A 361 19.06 -18.70 -8.87
C PHE A 361 19.95 -19.61 -8.03
N SER A 362 19.39 -20.66 -7.43
CA SER A 362 20.13 -21.68 -6.70
C SER A 362 21.14 -22.39 -7.62
N ASP A 363 20.73 -22.78 -8.83
CA ASP A 363 21.61 -23.42 -9.81
C ASP A 363 22.75 -22.49 -10.26
N LEU A 364 22.45 -21.22 -10.49
CA LEU A 364 23.46 -20.21 -10.81
C LEU A 364 24.44 -20.01 -9.64
N ALA A 365 23.94 -19.93 -8.40
CA ALA A 365 24.78 -19.79 -7.21
C ALA A 365 25.72 -21.00 -7.04
N ASN A 366 25.21 -22.22 -7.22
CA ASN A 366 26.01 -23.45 -7.15
C ASN A 366 27.07 -23.50 -8.25
N THR A 367 26.72 -23.10 -9.46
CA THR A 367 27.68 -23.03 -10.59
C THR A 367 28.77 -22.01 -10.32
N THR A 368 28.42 -20.84 -9.78
CA THR A 368 29.37 -19.78 -9.44
C THR A 368 30.30 -20.22 -8.31
N LEU A 369 29.79 -20.90 -7.28
CA LEU A 369 30.60 -21.49 -6.21
C LEU A 369 31.60 -22.53 -6.74
N ALA A 370 31.16 -23.40 -7.66
CA ALA A 370 32.05 -24.38 -8.28
C ALA A 370 33.18 -23.71 -9.08
N GLN A 371 32.85 -22.67 -9.87
CA GLN A 371 33.84 -21.90 -10.62
C GLN A 371 34.83 -21.18 -9.69
N LEU A 372 34.35 -20.58 -8.59
CA LEU A 372 35.22 -19.96 -7.59
C LEU A 372 36.18 -20.97 -6.98
N SER A 373 35.70 -22.16 -6.61
CA SER A 373 36.55 -23.23 -6.09
C SER A 373 37.61 -23.67 -7.09
N GLU A 374 37.27 -23.79 -8.38
CA GLU A 374 38.24 -24.15 -9.43
C GLU A 374 39.32 -23.06 -9.60
N VAL A 375 38.93 -21.78 -9.59
CA VAL A 375 39.87 -20.66 -9.68
C VAL A 375 40.76 -20.58 -8.44
N GLU A 376 40.22 -20.84 -7.24
CA GLU A 376 40.99 -20.90 -6.00
C GLU A 376 42.05 -22.00 -6.04
N GLU A 377 41.72 -23.19 -6.55
CA GLU A 377 42.70 -24.27 -6.71
C GLU A 377 43.79 -23.91 -7.73
N LYS A 378 43.42 -23.36 -8.90
CA LYS A 378 44.40 -22.85 -9.88
C LYS A 378 45.32 -21.79 -9.27
N ARG A 379 44.77 -20.89 -8.44
CA ARG A 379 45.55 -19.87 -7.74
C ARG A 379 46.54 -20.51 -6.76
N LYS A 380 46.14 -21.53 -6.00
CA LYS A 380 47.05 -22.26 -5.09
C LYS A 380 48.18 -22.94 -5.85
N GLU A 381 47.90 -23.55 -7.00
CA GLU A 381 48.90 -24.19 -7.85
C GLU A 381 49.93 -23.18 -8.36
N VAL A 382 49.49 -22.04 -8.88
CA VAL A 382 50.39 -20.96 -9.33
C VAL A 382 51.22 -20.39 -8.17
N ILE A 383 50.64 -20.23 -6.98
CA ILE A 383 51.39 -19.79 -5.79
C ILE A 383 52.49 -20.80 -5.43
N LYS A 384 52.20 -22.10 -5.51
CA LYS A 384 53.19 -23.15 -5.26
C LYS A 384 54.32 -23.11 -6.30
N GLU A 385 53.99 -22.98 -7.58
CA GLU A 385 55.01 -22.84 -8.63
C GLU A 385 55.91 -21.61 -8.43
N LEU A 386 55.32 -20.48 -8.01
CA LEU A 386 56.08 -19.27 -7.69
C LEU A 386 57.04 -19.50 -6.52
N GLN A 387 56.59 -20.15 -5.45
CA GLN A 387 57.43 -20.51 -4.32
C GLN A 387 58.59 -21.42 -4.72
N ASP A 388 58.33 -22.44 -5.55
CA ASP A 388 59.37 -23.35 -6.04
C ASP A 388 60.41 -22.61 -6.89
N LYS A 389 59.97 -21.66 -7.74
CA LYS A 389 60.86 -20.80 -8.52
C LYS A 389 61.67 -19.85 -7.65
N ASP A 390 61.07 -19.24 -6.62
CA ASP A 390 61.77 -18.36 -5.67
C ASP A 390 62.85 -19.11 -4.87
N ASN A 391 62.56 -20.35 -4.47
CA ASN A 391 63.54 -21.22 -3.82
C ASN A 391 64.71 -21.54 -4.76
N LEU A 392 64.43 -21.84 -6.03
CA LEU A 392 65.46 -22.08 -7.03
C LEU A 392 66.31 -20.83 -7.27
N ILE A 393 65.68 -19.67 -7.44
CA ILE A 393 66.36 -18.37 -7.59
C ILE A 393 67.28 -18.13 -6.38
N SER A 394 66.81 -18.36 -5.16
CA SER A 394 67.61 -18.21 -3.95
C SER A 394 68.83 -19.15 -3.96
N SER A 395 68.65 -20.39 -4.40
CA SER A 395 69.77 -21.36 -4.52
C SER A 395 70.80 -20.95 -5.58
N LEU A 396 70.33 -20.44 -6.72
CA LEU A 396 71.20 -19.95 -7.80
C LEU A 396 71.93 -18.68 -7.37
N GLN A 397 71.27 -17.76 -6.67
CA GLN A 397 71.90 -16.58 -6.09
C GLN A 397 73.02 -16.97 -5.10
N GLN A 398 72.79 -17.94 -4.22
CA GLN A 398 73.84 -18.47 -3.33
C GLN A 398 75.02 -19.07 -4.12
N ARG A 399 74.74 -19.81 -5.19
CA ARG A 399 75.76 -20.41 -6.06
C ARG A 399 76.59 -19.34 -6.77
N ILE A 400 75.95 -18.29 -7.28
CA ILE A 400 76.62 -17.14 -7.92
C ILE A 400 77.58 -16.50 -6.92
N VAL A 401 77.10 -16.16 -5.71
CA VAL A 401 77.95 -15.54 -4.66
C VAL A 401 79.13 -16.45 -4.29
N GLN A 402 78.94 -17.77 -4.23
CA GLN A 402 80.03 -18.69 -3.95
C GLN A 402 81.07 -18.74 -5.08
N LEU A 403 80.60 -18.71 -6.34
CA LEU A 403 81.48 -18.68 -7.50
C LEU A 403 82.25 -17.34 -7.59
N GLU A 404 81.60 -16.21 -7.30
CA GLU A 404 82.24 -14.90 -7.24
C GLU A 404 83.39 -14.88 -6.21
N ARG A 405 83.16 -15.41 -5.00
CA ARG A 405 84.24 -15.55 -4.00
C ARG A 405 85.38 -16.45 -4.46
N ASN A 406 85.07 -17.56 -5.13
CA ASN A 406 86.09 -18.47 -5.64
C ASN A 406 86.93 -17.80 -6.74
N VAL A 407 86.29 -17.00 -7.61
CA VAL A 407 86.98 -16.21 -8.63
C VAL A 407 87.90 -15.18 -7.97
N GLU A 408 87.42 -14.45 -6.97
CA GLU A 408 88.22 -13.46 -6.22
C GLU A 408 89.46 -14.11 -5.55
N ILE A 409 89.30 -15.29 -4.95
CA ILE A 409 90.43 -16.06 -4.39
C ILE A 409 91.42 -16.45 -5.49
N LYS A 410 90.95 -16.96 -6.64
CA LYS A 410 91.81 -17.36 -7.76
C LYS A 410 92.51 -16.19 -8.43
N GLU A 411 91.88 -15.03 -8.46
CA GLU A 411 92.46 -13.80 -8.97
C GLU A 411 93.60 -13.33 -8.05
N LYS A 412 93.38 -13.36 -6.73
CA LYS A 412 94.43 -13.07 -5.74
C LYS A 412 95.61 -14.06 -5.81
N GLU A 413 95.35 -15.37 -5.90
CA GLU A 413 96.40 -16.38 -6.08
C GLU A 413 97.21 -16.13 -7.37
N LYS A 414 96.53 -15.68 -8.44
CA LYS A 414 97.18 -15.33 -9.70
C LYS A 414 98.06 -14.09 -9.55
N GLU A 415 97.60 -13.05 -8.87
CA GLU A 415 98.38 -11.85 -8.55
C GLU A 415 99.64 -12.22 -7.75
N ASP A 416 99.50 -12.99 -6.66
CA ASP A 416 100.63 -13.46 -5.84
C ASP A 416 101.66 -14.28 -6.67
N MET A 417 101.19 -15.12 -7.59
CA MET A 417 102.05 -15.87 -8.51
C MET A 417 102.73 -14.96 -9.54
N GLU A 418 102.05 -13.96 -10.08
CA GLU A 418 102.62 -12.97 -11.00
C GLU A 418 103.71 -12.14 -10.31
N GLU A 419 103.49 -11.72 -9.06
CA GLU A 419 104.51 -11.05 -8.25
C GLU A 419 105.73 -11.95 -8.02
N THR A 420 105.50 -13.22 -7.69
CA THR A 420 106.57 -14.22 -7.52
C THR A 420 107.37 -14.40 -8.81
N ILE A 421 106.69 -14.51 -9.96
CA ILE A 421 107.34 -14.60 -11.27
C ILE A 421 108.16 -13.35 -11.56
N ASP A 422 107.68 -12.15 -11.23
CA ASP A 422 108.43 -10.91 -11.43
C ASP A 422 109.70 -10.84 -10.55
N ILE A 423 109.61 -11.27 -9.29
CA ILE A 423 110.77 -11.41 -8.40
C ILE A 423 111.80 -12.38 -8.99
N LEU A 424 111.37 -13.58 -9.39
CA LEU A 424 112.25 -14.58 -10.00
C LEU A 424 112.88 -14.10 -11.30
N ARG A 425 112.14 -13.35 -12.14
CA ARG A 425 112.68 -12.72 -13.36
C ARG A 425 113.77 -11.68 -13.02
N LYS A 426 113.56 -10.86 -12.00
CA LYS A 426 114.56 -9.88 -11.52
C LYS A 426 115.81 -10.58 -10.97
N GLU A 427 115.65 -11.64 -10.18
CA GLU A 427 116.77 -12.44 -9.67
C GLU A 427 117.52 -13.16 -10.80
N LEU A 428 116.81 -13.74 -11.76
CA LEU A 428 117.39 -14.35 -12.94
C LEU A 428 118.23 -13.33 -13.73
N SER A 429 117.72 -12.11 -13.94
CA SER A 429 118.48 -11.04 -14.60
C SER A 429 119.74 -10.66 -13.81
N LYS A 430 119.66 -10.56 -12.48
CA LYS A 430 120.83 -10.28 -11.62
C LYS A 430 121.89 -11.38 -11.71
N THR A 431 121.46 -12.64 -11.63
CA THR A 431 122.37 -13.80 -11.74
C THR A 431 122.96 -13.91 -13.14
N GLU A 432 122.21 -13.57 -14.19
CA GLU A 432 122.71 -13.56 -15.56
C GLU A 432 123.74 -12.44 -15.77
N LEU A 433 123.53 -11.25 -15.21
CA LEU A 433 124.52 -10.16 -15.19
C LEU A 433 125.80 -10.60 -14.46
N ALA A 434 125.66 -11.16 -13.25
CA ALA A 434 126.80 -11.69 -12.49
C ALA A 434 127.55 -12.78 -13.28
N ARG A 435 126.84 -13.67 -13.98
CA ARG A 435 127.43 -14.69 -14.85
C ARG A 435 128.19 -14.06 -16.03
N LYS A 436 127.62 -13.05 -16.69
CA LYS A 436 128.29 -12.32 -17.78
C LYS A 436 129.57 -11.64 -17.28
N GLU A 437 129.53 -10.97 -16.12
CA GLU A 437 130.71 -10.37 -15.49
C GLU A 437 131.77 -11.41 -15.13
N LEU A 438 131.39 -12.53 -14.52
CA LEU A 438 132.31 -13.63 -14.21
C LEU A 438 132.89 -14.25 -15.48
N SER A 439 132.11 -14.38 -16.56
CA SER A 439 132.58 -14.86 -17.86
C SER A 439 133.57 -13.88 -18.52
N ILE A 440 133.33 -12.58 -18.41
CA ILE A 440 134.29 -11.54 -18.84
C ILE A 440 135.57 -11.63 -18.00
N LYS A 441 135.47 -11.79 -16.67
CA LYS A 441 136.63 -11.99 -15.80
C LYS A 441 137.40 -13.27 -16.16
N ALA A 442 136.70 -14.38 -16.39
CA ALA A 442 137.31 -15.65 -16.77
C ALA A 442 138.07 -15.54 -18.10
N SER A 443 137.45 -14.96 -19.13
CA SER A 443 138.13 -14.73 -20.42
C SER A 443 139.31 -13.76 -20.30
N SER A 444 139.20 -12.71 -19.48
CA SER A 444 140.34 -11.83 -19.17
C SER A 444 141.48 -12.57 -18.48
N LEU A 445 141.17 -13.44 -17.51
CA LEU A 445 142.17 -14.28 -16.83
C LEU A 445 142.77 -15.31 -17.78
N GLU A 446 142.00 -15.84 -18.71
CA GLU A 446 142.47 -16.78 -19.73
C GLU A 446 143.43 -16.11 -20.72
N ILE A 447 143.16 -14.86 -21.10
CA ILE A 447 144.11 -14.03 -21.86
C ILE A 447 145.39 -13.77 -21.04
N GLN A 448 145.27 -13.40 -19.76
CA GLN A 448 146.44 -13.20 -18.90
C GLN A 448 147.26 -14.49 -18.74
N LYS A 449 146.60 -15.63 -18.56
CA LYS A 449 147.23 -16.95 -18.51
C LYS A 449 147.98 -17.24 -19.81
N SER A 450 147.33 -17.07 -20.96
CA SER A 450 147.95 -17.22 -22.28
C SER A 450 149.17 -16.30 -22.46
N GLN A 451 149.09 -15.05 -22.02
CA GLN A 451 150.22 -14.11 -22.08
C GLN A 451 151.38 -14.54 -21.16
N LEU A 452 151.07 -15.05 -19.97
CA LEU A 452 152.08 -15.59 -19.06
C LEU A 452 152.71 -16.87 -19.61
N GLU A 453 151.91 -17.78 -20.18
CA GLU A 453 152.40 -18.98 -20.86
C GLU A 453 153.29 -18.63 -22.06
N ALA A 454 152.93 -17.61 -22.85
CA ALA A 454 153.77 -17.12 -23.95
C ALA A 454 155.10 -16.52 -23.45
N ARG A 455 155.08 -15.72 -22.38
CA ARG A 455 156.30 -15.21 -21.73
C ARG A 455 157.15 -16.34 -21.15
N LEU A 456 156.51 -17.36 -20.59
CA LEU A 456 157.19 -18.52 -20.04
C LEU A 456 157.87 -19.31 -21.17
N ALA A 457 157.18 -19.54 -22.30
CA ALA A 457 157.74 -20.14 -23.50
C ALA A 457 158.89 -19.30 -24.11
N GLU A 458 158.78 -17.97 -24.11
CA GLU A 458 159.87 -17.07 -24.54
C GLU A 458 161.09 -17.17 -23.62
N LYS A 459 160.87 -17.25 -22.30
CA LYS A 459 161.93 -17.48 -21.32
C LYS A 459 162.54 -18.87 -21.44
N GLU A 460 161.75 -19.91 -21.69
CA GLU A 460 162.24 -21.26 -21.98
C GLU A 460 163.08 -21.27 -23.28
N ALA A 461 162.65 -20.57 -24.33
CA ALA A 461 163.42 -20.42 -25.55
C ALA A 461 164.74 -19.64 -25.32
N MET A 462 164.72 -18.59 -24.49
CA MET A 462 165.90 -17.85 -24.09
C MET A 462 166.86 -18.72 -23.28
N VAL A 463 166.36 -19.52 -22.34
CA VAL A 463 167.15 -20.53 -21.60
C VAL A 463 167.72 -21.56 -22.55
N LYS A 464 166.96 -22.00 -23.57
CA LYS A 464 167.44 -22.94 -24.57
C LYS A 464 168.55 -22.35 -25.43
N SER A 465 168.43 -21.07 -25.84
CA SER A 465 169.49 -20.34 -26.55
C SER A 465 170.72 -20.12 -25.67
N GLN A 466 170.53 -19.80 -24.38
CA GLN A 466 171.63 -19.68 -23.42
C GLN A 466 172.26 -21.05 -23.16
N GLN A 467 171.50 -22.14 -23.18
CA GLN A 467 172.01 -23.50 -23.08
C GLN A 467 172.77 -23.90 -24.35
N GLU A 468 172.35 -23.44 -25.53
CA GLU A 468 173.09 -23.62 -26.79
C GLU A 468 174.38 -22.81 -26.79
N GLU A 469 174.40 -21.58 -26.27
CA GLU A 469 175.63 -20.83 -26.05
C GLU A 469 176.52 -21.47 -24.99
N LEU A 470 175.95 -21.96 -23.89
CA LEU A 470 176.68 -22.71 -22.87
C LEU A 470 177.27 -23.99 -23.47
N ASN A 471 176.55 -24.66 -24.38
CA ASN A 471 177.06 -25.83 -25.09
C ASN A 471 178.17 -25.43 -26.06
N LYS A 472 178.10 -24.26 -26.73
CA LYS A 472 179.21 -23.71 -27.53
C LYS A 472 180.43 -23.39 -26.65
N HIS A 473 180.22 -22.79 -25.47
CA HIS A 473 181.28 -22.53 -24.50
C HIS A 473 181.84 -23.83 -23.94
N SER A 474 181.00 -24.84 -23.68
CA SER A 474 181.41 -26.17 -23.25
C SER A 474 182.18 -26.90 -24.35
N HIS A 475 181.84 -26.70 -25.63
CA HIS A 475 182.61 -27.19 -26.78
C HIS A 475 183.95 -26.47 -26.92
N MET A 476 183.97 -25.15 -26.66
CA MET A 476 185.19 -24.34 -26.65
C MET A 476 186.12 -24.77 -25.50
N ILE A 477 185.56 -25.07 -24.32
CA ILE A 477 186.27 -25.67 -23.18
C ILE A 477 186.78 -27.08 -23.54
N ALA A 478 185.97 -27.91 -24.21
CA ALA A 478 186.41 -29.24 -24.67
C ALA A 478 187.56 -29.17 -25.68
N MET A 479 187.59 -28.16 -26.55
CA MET A 479 188.69 -27.92 -27.51
C MET A 479 189.97 -27.38 -26.83
N ILE A 480 189.85 -26.60 -25.76
CA ILE A 480 191.02 -26.18 -24.94
C ILE A 480 191.56 -27.35 -24.09
N HIS A 481 190.70 -28.31 -23.70
CA HIS A 481 191.11 -29.51 -22.98
C HIS A 481 191.70 -30.63 -23.87
N SER A 482 191.67 -30.51 -25.21
CA SER A 482 192.21 -31.53 -26.12
C SER A 482 193.72 -31.39 -26.44
N LEU A 483 194.42 -30.41 -25.86
CA LEU A 483 195.89 -30.27 -25.90
C LEU A 483 196.56 -30.31 -24.51
N SER A 484 195.83 -30.69 -23.45
CA SER A 484 196.42 -30.94 -22.12
C SER A 484 195.69 -32.09 -21.41
N SER A 485 196.25 -33.28 -21.55
CA SER A 485 196.12 -34.48 -20.70
C SER A 485 194.71 -34.94 -20.25
N GLY A 486 194.29 -36.12 -20.76
CA GLY A 486 193.83 -37.20 -19.86
C GLY A 486 192.32 -37.45 -19.64
N LYS A 487 191.71 -38.23 -20.56
CA LYS A 487 190.86 -39.44 -20.34
C LYS A 487 189.81 -39.51 -19.19
N MET A 488 188.60 -39.94 -19.60
CA MET A 488 187.55 -40.79 -18.94
C MET A 488 186.26 -40.04 -18.56
N LYS A 489 185.09 -40.26 -19.20
CA LYS A 489 184.13 -41.39 -19.21
C LYS A 489 183.37 -41.58 -17.87
N THR A 490 182.06 -41.86 -18.01
CA THR A 490 181.10 -42.51 -17.08
C THR A 490 180.62 -41.69 -15.87
N ASP A 491 179.36 -41.66 -15.45
CA ASP A 491 178.13 -42.36 -15.86
C ASP A 491 176.93 -41.71 -15.15
N SER A 492 175.72 -42.04 -15.65
CA SER A 492 174.39 -42.16 -15.01
C SER A 492 174.26 -41.78 -13.51
N VAL A 493 173.14 -41.24 -13.02
CA VAL A 493 171.90 -41.98 -12.68
C VAL A 493 170.78 -40.92 -12.50
N ASN A 494 169.72 -40.93 -13.31
CA ASN A 494 168.36 -41.40 -12.97
C ASN A 494 167.84 -41.01 -11.57
N LEU A 495 166.70 -40.31 -11.52
CA LEU A 495 165.58 -40.64 -10.64
C LEU A 495 164.38 -39.74 -10.97
N SER A 496 163.42 -40.38 -11.62
CA SER A 496 161.98 -40.14 -11.59
C SER A 496 161.45 -39.70 -10.22
N LEU A 497 160.72 -38.58 -10.16
CA LEU A 497 159.25 -38.53 -10.22
C LEU A 497 158.77 -37.17 -10.71
#